data_AF-A0A962MFW7-F1
#
_entry.id   AF-A0A962MFW7-F1
#
_cell.length_a   1.000
_cell.length_b   1.000
_cell.length_c   1.000
_cell.angle_alpha   90.00
_cell.angle_beta   90.00
_cell.angle_gamma   90.00
#
_symmetry.space_group_name_H-M   'P 1'
#
loop_
_entity.id
_entity.type
_entity.pdbx_description
1 polymer ?
#
loop_
_entity_poly.entity_id
_entity_poly.type
_entity_poly.pdbx_seq_one_letter_code
_entity_poly.pdbx_strand_id
1 'polypeptide(L)'
;QDCGDDRLVDPLFEAFKGWHKRAKPKAVFAIETLARLDTAYALSHVHEVFTKNSYSYALFDAARGALRAAAQRRGIELNDLFDELTPDFGLGAEGLVLDVGPYSYTVTLATDLSLRIRQDQTGKISKSLPKAKVAEDPQLRAVAESRFKFLRSSLKKVAKQQANRLREALICGRSWPYARWRVLFLEHPLLSILGQGLIWQRYDADGKAQASFRISEDRSLIDADDEPLTLTETDRISLWHPVNAESEEIEGWRTHLQDYEIKPLLEQVNQPCLRASAEEIEAGVLKQFSGCNVEQFIAKRFLESWNYEIYDQDGSHVFGYQRQFPLLGVSVKVETGDMDAYSWQGATATIGDFEFYRAEEGRHSKVVLSELPASLIATVLGQAQALWEKRQNAEATA
;
A
#
# COMPACT_ATOMS: atom_id res chain seq x y z
N GLN A 1 14.52 -29.10 -9.97
CA GLN A 1 14.59 -28.03 -8.96
C GLN A 1 13.17 -27.86 -8.43
N ASP A 2 12.75 -28.74 -7.52
CA ASP A 2 11.46 -28.61 -6.82
C ASP A 2 11.65 -27.62 -5.68
N CYS A 3 11.71 -26.33 -6.01
CA CYS A 3 11.47 -25.30 -5.02
C CYS A 3 9.96 -25.34 -4.77
N GLY A 4 9.53 -25.57 -3.53
CA GLY A 4 8.11 -25.81 -3.20
C GLY A 4 7.16 -24.67 -3.60
N ASP A 5 5.87 -24.84 -3.37
CA ASP A 5 4.85 -23.86 -3.81
C ASP A 5 4.48 -22.84 -2.71
N ASP A 6 3.51 -21.97 -3.03
CA ASP A 6 3.01 -20.89 -2.17
C ASP A 6 2.51 -21.35 -0.79
N ARG A 7 2.27 -22.66 -0.59
CA ARG A 7 1.92 -23.20 0.73
C ARG A 7 3.08 -23.10 1.73
N LEU A 8 4.32 -22.95 1.27
CA LEU A 8 5.50 -22.76 2.12
C LEU A 8 5.75 -21.31 2.52
N VAL A 9 5.12 -20.35 1.84
CA VAL A 9 5.37 -18.91 2.05
C VAL A 9 5.01 -18.48 3.47
N ASP A 10 3.80 -18.80 3.92
CA ASP A 10 3.34 -18.46 5.28
C ASP A 10 4.24 -19.08 6.36
N PRO A 11 4.53 -20.40 6.36
CA PRO A 11 5.46 -21.01 7.32
C PRO A 11 6.87 -20.39 7.32
N LEU A 12 7.43 -20.10 6.15
CA LEU A 12 8.76 -19.46 6.03
C LEU A 12 8.74 -18.04 6.58
N PHE A 13 7.68 -17.28 6.32
CA PHE A 13 7.54 -15.92 6.84
C PHE A 13 7.32 -15.88 8.35
N GLU A 14 6.59 -16.85 8.92
CA GLU A 14 6.51 -17.01 10.38
C GLU A 14 7.88 -17.33 11.00
N ALA A 15 8.68 -18.20 10.36
CA ALA A 15 10.04 -18.48 10.81
C ALA A 15 10.93 -17.23 10.75
N PHE A 16 10.84 -16.45 9.67
CA PHE A 16 11.50 -15.14 9.56
C PHE A 16 11.12 -14.22 10.73
N LYS A 17 9.83 -14.08 11.04
CA LYS A 17 9.36 -13.27 12.18
C LYS A 17 9.88 -13.78 13.52
N GLY A 18 10.03 -15.09 13.69
CA GLY A 18 10.69 -15.67 14.88
C GLY A 18 12.17 -15.30 15.01
N TRP A 19 12.86 -15.07 13.90
CA TRP A 19 14.31 -14.87 13.86
C TRP A 19 14.78 -13.41 13.75
N HIS A 20 13.97 -12.50 13.18
CA HIS A 20 14.41 -11.15 12.80
C HIS A 20 15.17 -10.37 13.89
N LYS A 21 14.82 -10.54 15.18
CA LYS A 21 15.49 -9.88 16.32
C LYS A 21 16.68 -10.64 16.90
N ARG A 22 16.68 -11.98 16.85
CA ARG A 22 17.59 -12.83 17.65
C ARG A 22 18.56 -13.66 16.81
N ALA A 23 18.28 -13.86 15.52
CA ALA A 23 19.06 -14.71 14.62
C ALA A 23 19.07 -14.13 13.19
N LYS A 24 19.68 -12.94 13.03
CA LYS A 24 19.71 -12.20 11.75
C LYS A 24 20.15 -13.06 10.55
N PRO A 25 21.20 -13.91 10.61
CA PRO A 25 21.59 -14.75 9.47
C PRO A 25 20.49 -15.73 9.03
N LYS A 26 19.72 -16.29 9.97
CA LYS A 26 18.58 -17.17 9.64
C LYS A 26 17.43 -16.40 9.02
N ALA A 27 17.19 -15.17 9.49
CA ALA A 27 16.17 -14.29 8.93
C ALA A 27 16.52 -13.85 7.49
N VAL A 28 17.80 -13.53 7.20
CA VAL A 28 18.27 -13.26 5.84
C VAL A 28 18.08 -14.48 4.95
N PHE A 29 18.49 -15.67 5.40
CA PHE A 29 18.28 -16.91 4.65
C PHE A 29 16.80 -17.17 4.32
N ALA A 30 15.88 -16.88 5.24
CA ALA A 30 14.44 -17.00 5.00
C ALA A 30 13.95 -16.03 3.90
N ILE A 31 14.43 -14.77 3.92
CA ILE A 31 14.13 -13.78 2.87
C ILE A 31 14.61 -14.27 1.50
N GLU A 32 15.85 -14.74 1.42
CA GLU A 32 16.43 -15.25 0.17
C GLU A 32 15.70 -16.50 -0.32
N THR A 33 15.26 -17.37 0.59
CA THR A 33 14.49 -18.57 0.25
C THR A 33 13.11 -18.21 -0.30
N LEU A 34 12.40 -17.27 0.32
CA LEU A 34 11.14 -16.74 -0.21
C LEU A 34 11.34 -16.14 -1.60
N ALA A 35 12.39 -15.34 -1.80
CA ALA A 35 12.69 -14.74 -3.10
C ALA A 35 13.03 -15.76 -4.20
N ARG A 36 13.58 -16.92 -3.84
CA ARG A 36 13.87 -18.02 -4.77
C ARG A 36 12.63 -18.78 -5.23
N LEU A 37 11.51 -18.71 -4.49
CA LEU A 37 10.22 -19.24 -4.96
C LEU A 37 9.73 -18.46 -6.18
N ASP A 38 10.08 -17.18 -6.28
CA ASP A 38 9.81 -16.27 -7.40
C ASP A 38 8.31 -16.12 -7.78
N THR A 39 7.41 -16.54 -6.90
CA THR A 39 5.97 -16.34 -7.02
C THR A 39 5.57 -14.95 -6.54
N ALA A 40 4.45 -14.42 -7.04
CA ALA A 40 3.92 -13.13 -6.60
C ALA A 40 3.69 -13.11 -5.08
N TYR A 41 3.17 -14.19 -4.50
CA TYR A 41 2.92 -14.29 -3.07
C TYR A 41 4.21 -14.30 -2.24
N ALA A 42 5.22 -15.08 -2.64
CA ALA A 42 6.48 -15.12 -1.91
C ALA A 42 7.21 -13.76 -1.96
N LEU A 43 7.25 -13.13 -3.13
CA LEU A 43 7.85 -11.83 -3.31
C LEU A 43 7.05 -10.73 -2.61
N SER A 44 5.73 -10.84 -2.47
CA SER A 44 4.92 -9.87 -1.69
C SER A 44 5.32 -9.85 -0.22
N HIS A 45 5.71 -10.99 0.35
CA HIS A 45 6.26 -11.08 1.71
C HIS A 45 7.67 -10.48 1.81
N VAL A 46 8.52 -10.69 0.80
CA VAL A 46 9.83 -10.02 0.74
C VAL A 46 9.64 -8.50 0.63
N HIS A 47 8.66 -8.05 -0.14
CA HIS A 47 8.30 -6.64 -0.26
C HIS A 47 7.75 -6.05 1.05
N GLU A 48 7.02 -6.83 1.86
CA GLU A 48 6.65 -6.42 3.23
C GLU A 48 7.88 -6.13 4.08
N VAL A 49 8.94 -6.94 3.98
CA VAL A 49 10.21 -6.68 4.70
C VAL A 49 10.88 -5.40 4.18
N PHE A 50 10.87 -5.17 2.87
CA PHE A 50 11.47 -3.99 2.26
C PHE A 50 10.78 -2.67 2.63
N THR A 51 9.46 -2.69 2.77
CA THR A 51 8.65 -1.48 3.02
C THR A 51 8.46 -1.15 4.49
N LYS A 52 8.75 -2.09 5.38
CA LYS A 52 8.51 -1.92 6.81
C LYS A 52 9.78 -1.48 7.53
N ASN A 53 9.76 -0.24 8.01
CA ASN A 53 10.93 0.41 8.64
C ASN A 53 11.36 -0.27 9.96
N SER A 54 10.44 -0.98 10.66
CA SER A 54 10.76 -1.68 11.92
C SER A 54 11.81 -2.82 11.83
N TYR A 55 12.23 -3.22 10.62
CA TYR A 55 13.26 -4.25 10.43
C TYR A 55 14.66 -3.63 10.36
N SER A 56 15.66 -4.33 10.91
CA SER A 56 17.03 -3.84 10.87
C SER A 56 17.53 -3.64 9.43
N TYR A 57 18.43 -2.68 9.22
CA TYR A 57 19.03 -2.37 7.91
C TYR A 57 19.50 -3.61 7.12
N ALA A 58 20.14 -4.58 7.79
CA ALA A 58 20.60 -5.82 7.13
C ALA A 58 19.47 -6.65 6.50
N LEU A 59 18.28 -6.66 7.10
CA LEU A 59 17.11 -7.36 6.56
C LEU A 59 16.47 -6.56 5.44
N PHE A 60 16.39 -5.23 5.59
CA PHE A 60 15.97 -4.32 4.53
C PHE A 60 16.85 -4.48 3.29
N ASP A 61 18.17 -4.48 3.46
CA ASP A 61 19.12 -4.61 2.35
C ASP A 61 19.02 -5.97 1.66
N ALA A 62 18.89 -7.05 2.44
CA ALA A 62 18.65 -8.39 1.90
C ALA A 62 17.35 -8.45 1.07
N ALA A 63 16.25 -7.88 1.59
CA ALA A 63 14.98 -7.82 0.88
C ALA A 63 15.08 -6.97 -0.40
N ARG A 64 15.75 -5.81 -0.32
CA ARG A 64 16.03 -4.92 -1.46
C ARG A 64 16.80 -5.65 -2.56
N GLY A 65 17.89 -6.33 -2.19
CA GLY A 65 18.71 -7.11 -3.13
C GLY A 65 17.92 -8.24 -3.79
N ALA A 66 17.13 -8.97 -3.00
CA ALA A 66 16.28 -10.05 -3.48
C ALA A 66 15.21 -9.57 -4.47
N LEU A 67 14.52 -8.46 -4.18
CA LEU A 67 13.51 -7.88 -5.07
C LEU A 67 14.12 -7.33 -6.35
N ARG A 68 15.29 -6.66 -6.26
CA ARG A 68 16.03 -6.20 -7.45
C ARG A 68 16.43 -7.36 -8.35
N ALA A 69 16.91 -8.46 -7.78
CA ALA A 69 17.23 -9.65 -8.54
C ALA A 69 15.99 -10.26 -9.21
N ALA A 70 14.83 -10.24 -8.55
CA ALA A 70 13.56 -10.70 -9.13
C ALA A 70 13.09 -9.80 -10.29
N ALA A 71 13.16 -8.48 -10.13
CA ALA A 71 12.83 -7.52 -11.17
C ALA A 71 13.74 -7.72 -12.40
N GLN A 72 15.05 -7.88 -12.17
CA GLN A 72 16.03 -8.13 -13.22
C GLN A 72 15.76 -9.44 -13.97
N ARG A 73 15.41 -10.53 -13.28
CA ARG A 73 15.04 -11.81 -13.93
C ARG A 73 13.83 -11.67 -14.86
N ARG A 74 12.91 -10.77 -14.52
CA ARG A 74 11.68 -10.50 -15.27
C ARG A 74 11.83 -9.40 -16.32
N GLY A 75 12.97 -8.70 -16.36
CA GLY A 75 13.21 -7.60 -17.30
C GLY A 75 12.31 -6.38 -17.07
N ILE A 76 11.88 -6.16 -15.82
CA ILE A 76 11.01 -5.05 -15.42
C ILE A 76 11.69 -4.16 -14.39
N GLU A 77 11.21 -2.93 -14.26
CA GLU A 77 11.63 -2.02 -13.20
C GLU A 77 11.18 -2.51 -11.81
N LEU A 78 11.89 -2.09 -10.77
CA LEU A 78 11.57 -2.51 -9.40
C LEU A 78 10.18 -2.08 -8.95
N ASN A 79 9.77 -0.86 -9.28
CA ASN A 79 8.42 -0.36 -8.97
C ASN A 79 7.34 -1.11 -9.75
N ASP A 80 7.66 -1.53 -10.97
CA ASP A 80 6.78 -2.34 -11.80
C ASP A 80 6.63 -3.74 -11.21
N LEU A 81 7.72 -4.35 -10.72
CA LEU A 81 7.65 -5.60 -9.97
C LEU A 81 6.66 -5.48 -8.80
N PHE A 82 6.74 -4.41 -8.01
CA PHE A 82 5.86 -4.20 -6.86
C PHE A 82 4.37 -4.19 -7.21
N ASP A 83 4.03 -3.73 -8.41
CA ASP A 83 2.66 -3.79 -8.92
C ASP A 83 2.19 -5.24 -9.18
N GLU A 84 3.09 -6.09 -9.68
CA GLU A 84 2.86 -7.50 -10.02
C GLU A 84 2.92 -8.46 -8.83
N LEU A 85 3.31 -7.99 -7.64
CA LEU A 85 3.38 -8.84 -6.44
C LEU A 85 2.02 -9.16 -5.84
N THR A 86 0.93 -8.81 -6.51
CA THR A 86 -0.40 -9.23 -6.08
C THR A 86 -0.68 -10.62 -6.63
N PRO A 87 -0.77 -11.67 -5.80
CA PRO A 87 -1.17 -12.98 -6.29
C PRO A 87 -2.64 -12.98 -6.73
N ASP A 88 -2.90 -13.64 -7.84
CA ASP A 88 -4.26 -13.96 -8.30
C ASP A 88 -4.84 -15.18 -7.54
N PHE A 89 -4.00 -15.95 -6.86
CA PHE A 89 -4.35 -17.22 -6.21
C PHE A 89 -4.99 -18.25 -7.16
N GLY A 90 -4.74 -18.13 -8.46
CA GLY A 90 -5.41 -18.89 -9.50
C GLY A 90 -6.88 -18.50 -9.73
N LEU A 91 -7.35 -17.37 -9.18
CA LEU A 91 -8.64 -16.79 -9.54
C LEU A 91 -8.54 -16.21 -10.95
N GLY A 92 -8.83 -17.02 -11.97
CA GLY A 92 -8.97 -16.49 -13.34
C GLY A 92 -10.24 -15.65 -13.50
N ALA A 93 -10.47 -15.13 -14.71
CA ALA A 93 -11.72 -14.42 -15.05
C ALA A 93 -12.98 -15.27 -14.79
N GLU A 94 -12.88 -16.59 -15.02
CA GLU A 94 -13.96 -17.57 -14.78
C GLU A 94 -14.00 -18.07 -13.32
N GLY A 95 -13.05 -17.67 -12.48
CA GLY A 95 -12.86 -18.17 -11.13
C GLY A 95 -11.86 -19.33 -11.02
N LEU A 96 -11.63 -19.77 -9.79
CA LEU A 96 -10.75 -20.89 -9.46
C LEU A 96 -11.54 -22.19 -9.46
N VAL A 97 -11.21 -23.12 -10.36
CA VAL A 97 -11.84 -24.45 -10.40
C VAL A 97 -11.17 -25.39 -9.40
N LEU A 98 -12.00 -26.00 -8.56
CA LEU A 98 -11.64 -27.04 -7.60
C LEU A 98 -12.23 -28.37 -8.08
N ASP A 99 -11.36 -29.21 -8.66
CA ASP A 99 -11.70 -30.55 -9.11
C ASP A 99 -11.71 -31.54 -7.93
N VAL A 100 -12.74 -32.36 -7.84
CA VAL A 100 -12.88 -33.44 -6.85
C VAL A 100 -13.30 -34.78 -7.49
N GLY A 101 -12.98 -34.97 -8.78
CA GLY A 101 -13.28 -36.17 -9.56
C GLY A 101 -14.54 -35.99 -10.43
N PRO A 102 -15.66 -36.67 -10.14
CA PRO A 102 -16.88 -36.55 -10.93
C PRO A 102 -17.65 -35.24 -10.70
N TYR A 103 -17.16 -34.36 -9.82
CA TYR A 103 -17.74 -33.04 -9.54
C TYR A 103 -16.64 -31.98 -9.57
N SER A 104 -17.04 -30.75 -9.90
CA SER A 104 -16.19 -29.58 -9.83
C SER A 104 -16.92 -28.43 -9.13
N TYR A 105 -16.14 -27.58 -8.47
CA TYR A 105 -16.62 -26.39 -7.80
C TYR A 105 -15.83 -25.18 -8.29
N THR A 106 -16.53 -24.15 -8.76
CA THR A 106 -15.90 -22.90 -9.18
C THR A 106 -15.99 -21.86 -8.07
N VAL A 107 -14.83 -21.36 -7.64
CA VAL A 107 -14.72 -20.28 -6.65
C VAL A 107 -14.62 -18.93 -7.37
N THR A 108 -15.52 -18.01 -7.09
CA THR A 108 -15.48 -16.63 -7.58
C THR A 108 -15.35 -15.64 -6.44
N LEU A 109 -14.78 -14.47 -6.75
CA LEU A 109 -14.65 -13.35 -5.84
C LEU A 109 -15.73 -12.31 -6.17
N ALA A 110 -16.55 -11.96 -5.18
CA ALA A 110 -17.53 -10.88 -5.31
C ALA A 110 -16.92 -9.51 -4.98
N THR A 111 -17.63 -8.44 -5.36
CA THR A 111 -17.19 -7.04 -5.16
C THR A 111 -16.96 -6.67 -3.69
N ASP A 112 -17.63 -7.33 -2.76
CA ASP A 112 -17.42 -7.21 -1.31
C ASP A 112 -16.24 -8.04 -0.78
N LEU A 113 -15.39 -8.56 -1.68
CA LEU A 113 -14.29 -9.48 -1.42
C LEU A 113 -14.73 -10.83 -0.80
N SER A 114 -16.02 -11.17 -0.85
CA SER A 114 -16.50 -12.48 -0.39
C SER A 114 -16.27 -13.56 -1.44
N LEU A 115 -15.84 -14.74 -0.98
CA LEU A 115 -15.69 -15.92 -1.83
C LEU A 115 -17.04 -16.66 -1.96
N ARG A 116 -17.45 -16.91 -3.20
CA ARG A 116 -18.64 -17.71 -3.53
C ARG A 116 -18.19 -18.99 -4.24
N ILE A 117 -18.77 -20.12 -3.85
CA ILE A 117 -18.49 -21.41 -4.46
C ILE A 117 -19.73 -21.87 -5.19
N ARG A 118 -19.64 -22.04 -6.50
CA ARG A 118 -20.69 -22.62 -7.34
C ARG A 118 -20.36 -24.08 -7.61
N GLN A 119 -21.31 -24.98 -7.39
CA GLN A 119 -21.20 -26.35 -7.88
C GLN A 119 -21.60 -26.38 -9.36
N ASP A 120 -20.69 -26.77 -10.26
CA ASP A 120 -20.87 -26.53 -11.69
C ASP A 120 -22.06 -27.28 -12.30
N GLN A 121 -22.33 -28.51 -11.84
CA GLN A 121 -23.45 -29.32 -12.35
C GLN A 121 -24.84 -28.85 -11.91
N THR A 122 -24.94 -28.17 -10.75
CA THR A 122 -26.25 -27.81 -10.17
C THR A 122 -26.49 -26.30 -10.13
N GLY A 123 -25.45 -25.50 -10.37
CA GLY A 123 -25.47 -24.05 -10.19
C GLY A 123 -25.60 -23.60 -8.73
N LYS A 124 -25.65 -24.51 -7.76
CA LYS A 124 -25.87 -24.17 -6.36
C LYS A 124 -24.68 -23.38 -5.80
N ILE A 125 -24.96 -22.24 -5.15
CA ILE A 125 -23.96 -21.35 -4.57
C ILE A 125 -23.86 -21.55 -3.05
N SER A 126 -22.64 -21.58 -2.52
CA SER A 126 -22.34 -21.66 -1.08
C SER A 126 -21.12 -20.80 -0.69
N LYS A 127 -20.95 -20.52 0.62
CA LYS A 127 -19.79 -19.78 1.18
C LYS A 127 -18.62 -20.68 1.59
N SER A 128 -18.79 -21.98 1.45
CA SER A 128 -17.81 -23.03 1.80
C SER A 128 -18.04 -24.23 0.90
N LEU A 129 -17.02 -25.09 0.78
CA LEU A 129 -17.19 -26.38 0.12
C LEU A 129 -18.27 -27.18 0.87
N PRO A 130 -19.26 -27.77 0.17
CA PRO A 130 -20.23 -28.67 0.78
C PRO A 130 -19.56 -29.89 1.41
N LYS A 131 -20.30 -30.64 2.24
CA LYS A 131 -19.83 -31.95 2.72
C LYS A 131 -19.45 -32.83 1.52
N ALA A 132 -18.28 -33.46 1.61
CA ALA A 132 -17.79 -34.36 0.57
C ALA A 132 -18.82 -35.47 0.30
N LYS A 133 -19.11 -35.72 -0.97
CA LYS A 133 -19.95 -36.83 -1.40
C LYS A 133 -19.14 -38.12 -1.49
N VAL A 134 -19.81 -39.26 -1.37
CA VAL A 134 -19.18 -40.60 -1.45
C VAL A 134 -18.49 -40.83 -2.79
N ALA A 135 -18.99 -40.25 -3.87
CA ALA A 135 -18.41 -40.39 -5.22
C ALA A 135 -17.25 -39.42 -5.50
N GLU A 136 -16.92 -38.49 -4.61
CA GLU A 136 -15.75 -37.61 -4.78
C GLU A 136 -14.45 -38.40 -4.56
N ASP A 137 -13.40 -38.06 -5.32
CA ASP A 137 -12.07 -38.61 -5.09
C ASP A 137 -11.46 -38.02 -3.81
N PRO A 138 -11.06 -38.84 -2.80
CA PRO A 138 -10.56 -38.33 -1.53
C PRO A 138 -9.26 -37.50 -1.64
N GLN A 139 -8.38 -37.81 -2.60
CA GLN A 139 -7.11 -37.09 -2.76
C GLN A 139 -7.34 -35.73 -3.43
N LEU A 140 -8.11 -35.70 -4.52
CA LEU A 140 -8.48 -34.45 -5.18
C LEU A 140 -9.28 -33.55 -4.23
N ARG A 141 -10.16 -34.15 -3.43
CA ARG A 141 -10.90 -33.43 -2.38
C ARG A 141 -9.98 -32.78 -1.36
N ALA A 142 -8.97 -33.49 -0.86
CA ALA A 142 -8.01 -32.92 0.08
C ALA A 142 -7.21 -31.76 -0.54
N VAL A 143 -6.84 -31.87 -1.82
CA VAL A 143 -6.17 -30.79 -2.57
C VAL A 143 -7.09 -29.58 -2.72
N ALA A 144 -8.34 -29.78 -3.11
CA ALA A 144 -9.35 -28.74 -3.25
C ALA A 144 -9.59 -27.98 -1.93
N GLU A 145 -9.73 -28.71 -0.82
CA GLU A 145 -9.90 -28.11 0.51
C GLU A 145 -8.66 -27.32 0.94
N SER A 146 -7.46 -27.85 0.68
CA SER A 146 -6.20 -27.15 0.95
C SER A 146 -6.09 -25.85 0.15
N ARG A 147 -6.38 -25.88 -1.16
CA ARG A 147 -6.37 -24.69 -2.03
C ARG A 147 -7.38 -23.65 -1.59
N PHE A 148 -8.63 -24.06 -1.32
CA PHE A 148 -9.67 -23.13 -0.86
C PHE A 148 -9.32 -22.51 0.49
N LYS A 149 -8.80 -23.31 1.44
CA LYS A 149 -8.38 -22.82 2.75
C LYS A 149 -7.26 -21.78 2.62
N PHE A 150 -6.25 -22.07 1.80
CA PHE A 150 -5.13 -21.15 1.52
C PHE A 150 -5.64 -19.84 0.91
N LEU A 151 -6.42 -19.90 -0.17
CA LEU A 151 -7.04 -18.73 -0.80
C LEU A 151 -7.79 -17.89 0.24
N ARG A 152 -8.68 -18.51 1.03
CA ARG A 152 -9.50 -17.82 2.02
C ARG A 152 -8.67 -17.13 3.10
N SER A 153 -7.58 -17.74 3.57
CA SER A 153 -6.71 -17.15 4.59
C SER A 153 -5.81 -16.05 4.05
N SER A 154 -5.33 -16.19 2.82
CA SER A 154 -4.34 -15.29 2.22
C SER A 154 -4.97 -14.07 1.57
N LEU A 155 -6.18 -14.21 0.99
CA LEU A 155 -6.91 -13.14 0.32
C LEU A 155 -7.05 -11.88 1.18
N LYS A 156 -7.48 -12.02 2.43
CA LYS A 156 -7.67 -10.87 3.34
C LYS A 156 -6.35 -10.17 3.68
N LYS A 157 -5.27 -10.95 3.85
CA LYS A 157 -3.93 -10.42 4.13
C LYS A 157 -3.44 -9.59 2.94
N VAL A 158 -3.55 -10.16 1.74
CA VAL A 158 -3.14 -9.49 0.50
C VAL A 158 -4.00 -8.26 0.23
N ALA A 159 -5.32 -8.32 0.38
CA ALA A 159 -6.19 -7.15 0.21
C ALA A 159 -5.77 -5.99 1.14
N LYS A 160 -5.46 -6.28 2.41
CA LYS A 160 -4.95 -5.27 3.36
C LYS A 160 -3.58 -4.73 2.93
N GLN A 161 -2.69 -5.58 2.44
CA GLN A 161 -1.38 -5.18 1.92
C GLN A 161 -1.52 -4.24 0.71
N GLN A 162 -2.44 -4.57 -0.21
CA GLN A 162 -2.71 -3.74 -1.39
C GLN A 162 -3.30 -2.38 -1.03
N ALA A 163 -4.17 -2.30 -0.02
CA ALA A 163 -4.68 -1.01 0.47
C ALA A 163 -3.53 -0.09 0.95
N ASN A 164 -2.55 -0.63 1.68
CA ASN A 164 -1.37 0.14 2.10
C ASN A 164 -0.50 0.54 0.90
N ARG A 165 -0.30 -0.36 -0.07
CA ARG A 165 0.47 -0.08 -1.28
C ARG A 165 -0.16 1.03 -2.12
N LEU A 166 -1.48 1.00 -2.28
CA LEU A 166 -2.26 2.03 -2.97
C LEU A 166 -2.22 3.36 -2.21
N ARG A 167 -2.20 3.35 -0.87
CA ARG A 167 -1.99 4.57 -0.08
C ARG A 167 -0.61 5.17 -0.35
N GLU A 168 0.46 4.37 -0.36
CA GLU A 168 1.80 4.87 -0.70
C GLU A 168 1.85 5.38 -2.15
N ALA A 169 1.16 4.71 -3.09
CA ALA A 169 1.05 5.16 -4.47
C ALA A 169 0.32 6.51 -4.60
N LEU A 170 -0.75 6.71 -3.83
CA LEU A 170 -1.48 7.99 -3.75
C LEU A 170 -0.55 9.10 -3.23
N ILE A 171 0.10 8.87 -2.08
CA ILE A 171 1.01 9.85 -1.46
C ILE A 171 2.16 10.18 -2.40
N CYS A 172 2.77 9.17 -3.02
CA CYS A 172 3.92 9.33 -3.92
C CYS A 172 3.54 9.75 -5.35
N GLY A 173 2.27 10.01 -5.66
CA GLY A 173 1.84 10.41 -7.01
C GLY A 173 2.24 9.39 -8.09
N ARG A 174 2.23 8.10 -7.78
CA ARG A 174 2.63 7.05 -8.72
C ARG A 174 1.65 7.04 -9.91
N SER A 175 2.20 7.09 -11.11
CA SER A 175 1.45 6.93 -12.35
C SER A 175 1.86 5.67 -13.12
N TRP A 176 0.89 5.05 -13.78
CA TRP A 176 1.02 3.86 -14.62
C TRP A 176 0.69 4.20 -16.08
N PRO A 177 1.40 3.64 -17.07
CA PRO A 177 0.91 3.60 -18.44
C PRO A 177 -0.43 2.86 -18.52
N TYR A 178 -1.32 3.27 -19.43
CA TYR A 178 -2.64 2.65 -19.60
C TYR A 178 -2.59 1.12 -19.72
N ALA A 179 -1.71 0.59 -20.57
CA ALA A 179 -1.57 -0.86 -20.76
C ALA A 179 -1.32 -1.60 -19.44
N ARG A 180 -0.50 -1.03 -18.55
CA ARG A 180 -0.20 -1.60 -17.23
C ARG A 180 -1.37 -1.45 -16.27
N TRP A 181 -1.98 -0.26 -16.23
CA TRP A 181 -3.15 0.02 -15.40
C TRP A 181 -4.33 -0.90 -15.75
N ARG A 182 -4.55 -1.18 -17.03
CA ARG A 182 -5.60 -2.10 -17.53
C ARG A 182 -5.40 -3.52 -16.99
N VAL A 183 -4.20 -4.07 -17.09
CA VAL A 183 -3.89 -5.42 -16.55
C VAL A 183 -4.12 -5.45 -15.04
N LEU A 184 -3.67 -4.43 -14.32
CA LEU A 184 -3.77 -4.37 -12.87
C LEU A 184 -5.20 -4.13 -12.37
N PHE A 185 -5.95 -3.20 -12.95
CA PHE A 185 -7.20 -2.71 -12.34
C PHE A 185 -8.45 -3.01 -13.18
N LEU A 186 -8.32 -3.56 -14.38
CA LEU A 186 -9.47 -4.04 -15.17
C LEU A 186 -9.47 -5.56 -15.38
N GLU A 187 -8.31 -6.21 -15.37
CA GLU A 187 -8.21 -7.65 -15.67
C GLU A 187 -7.94 -8.50 -14.43
N HIS A 188 -7.05 -8.05 -13.54
CA HIS A 188 -6.64 -8.83 -12.38
C HIS A 188 -7.82 -9.08 -11.41
N PRO A 189 -8.08 -10.34 -10.98
CA PRO A 189 -9.28 -10.73 -10.22
C PRO A 189 -9.50 -9.97 -8.91
N LEU A 190 -8.43 -9.72 -8.16
CA LEU A 190 -8.49 -8.99 -6.88
C LEU A 190 -8.37 -7.48 -7.07
N LEU A 191 -7.31 -7.01 -7.73
CA LEU A 191 -7.04 -5.59 -7.90
C LEU A 191 -8.14 -4.87 -8.69
N SER A 192 -8.84 -5.53 -9.62
CA SER A 192 -9.98 -4.91 -10.31
C SER A 192 -11.11 -4.53 -9.35
N ILE A 193 -11.36 -5.36 -8.33
CA ILE A 193 -12.36 -5.08 -7.30
C ILE A 193 -11.87 -3.96 -6.38
N LEU A 194 -10.59 -3.99 -6.01
CA LEU A 194 -10.00 -2.93 -5.19
C LEU A 194 -10.02 -1.57 -5.92
N GLY A 195 -9.83 -1.57 -7.24
CA GLY A 195 -9.83 -0.38 -8.07
C GLY A 195 -11.20 0.28 -8.26
N GLN A 196 -12.30 -0.45 -8.06
CA GLN A 196 -13.67 0.09 -8.12
C GLN A 196 -13.98 1.03 -6.95
N GLY A 197 -13.34 0.84 -5.81
CA GLY A 197 -13.49 1.70 -4.63
C GLY A 197 -12.54 2.89 -4.59
N LEU A 198 -11.97 3.29 -5.74
CA LEU A 198 -10.96 4.34 -5.87
C LEU A 198 -11.35 5.32 -6.97
N ILE A 199 -10.90 6.57 -6.79
CA ILE A 199 -10.96 7.61 -7.82
C ILE A 199 -9.60 7.67 -8.51
N TRP A 200 -9.62 7.70 -9.83
CA TRP A 200 -8.47 7.69 -10.72
C TRP A 200 -8.36 9.03 -11.45
N GLN A 201 -7.14 9.39 -11.83
CA GLN A 201 -6.84 10.58 -12.62
C GLN A 201 -6.19 10.15 -13.94
N ARG A 202 -6.75 10.61 -15.06
CA ARG A 202 -6.19 10.49 -16.40
C ARG A 202 -5.28 11.67 -16.72
N TYR A 203 -4.15 11.37 -17.32
CA TYR A 203 -3.23 12.32 -17.94
C TYR A 203 -3.01 11.95 -19.40
N ASP A 204 -2.89 12.96 -20.26
CA ASP A 204 -2.48 12.77 -21.64
C ASP A 204 -0.98 12.47 -21.78
N ALA A 205 -0.49 12.35 -23.02
CA ALA A 205 0.90 12.07 -23.32
C ALA A 205 1.88 13.17 -22.83
N ASP A 206 1.40 14.41 -22.70
CA ASP A 206 2.17 15.56 -22.22
C ASP A 206 2.15 15.67 -20.68
N GLY A 207 1.48 14.74 -20.00
CA GLY A 207 1.37 14.72 -18.54
C GLY A 207 0.36 15.72 -17.99
N LYS A 208 -0.53 16.27 -18.83
CA LYS A 208 -1.57 17.20 -18.40
C LYS A 208 -2.80 16.42 -17.93
N ALA A 209 -3.29 16.76 -16.75
CA ALA A 209 -4.52 16.20 -16.20
C ALA A 209 -5.71 16.51 -17.13
N GLN A 210 -6.48 15.48 -17.50
CA GLN A 210 -7.61 15.60 -18.42
C GLN A 210 -8.95 15.40 -17.71
N ALA A 211 -9.08 14.32 -16.95
CA ALA A 211 -10.33 13.94 -16.29
C ALA A 211 -10.06 12.96 -15.13
N SER A 212 -10.90 13.02 -14.11
CA SER A 212 -10.96 12.02 -13.05
C SER A 212 -12.11 11.04 -13.30
N PHE A 213 -12.01 9.81 -12.80
CA PHE A 213 -13.00 8.75 -13.04
C PHE A 213 -12.97 7.66 -11.98
N ARG A 214 -14.02 6.83 -11.93
CA ARG A 214 -13.99 5.52 -11.23
C ARG A 214 -14.21 4.36 -12.18
N ILE A 215 -13.93 3.16 -11.68
CA ILE A 215 -14.32 1.91 -12.32
C ILE A 215 -15.69 1.49 -11.75
N SER A 216 -16.67 1.30 -12.61
CA SER A 216 -18.01 0.83 -12.24
C SER A 216 -18.03 -0.68 -11.94
N GLU A 217 -19.19 -1.22 -11.54
CA GLU A 217 -19.37 -2.66 -11.31
C GLU A 217 -19.18 -3.51 -12.57
N ASP A 218 -19.60 -2.99 -13.73
CA ASP A 218 -19.43 -3.64 -15.04
C ASP A 218 -18.07 -3.34 -15.71
N ARG A 219 -17.17 -2.67 -14.97
CA ARG A 219 -15.83 -2.25 -15.39
C ARG A 219 -15.80 -1.18 -16.49
N SER A 220 -16.92 -0.52 -16.76
CA SER A 220 -16.91 0.74 -17.49
C SER A 220 -16.27 1.86 -16.65
N LEU A 221 -15.83 2.92 -17.32
CA LEU A 221 -15.23 4.08 -16.68
C LEU A 221 -16.21 5.22 -16.75
N ILE A 222 -16.45 5.87 -15.62
CA ILE A 222 -17.37 7.00 -15.50
C ILE A 222 -16.74 8.10 -14.66
N ASP A 223 -17.01 9.36 -15.00
CA ASP A 223 -16.63 10.50 -14.18
C ASP A 223 -17.61 10.74 -13.01
N ALA A 224 -17.49 11.88 -12.33
CA ALA A 224 -18.33 12.22 -11.19
C ALA A 224 -19.80 12.45 -11.57
N ASP A 225 -20.07 12.81 -12.83
CA ASP A 225 -21.40 13.11 -13.37
C ASP A 225 -22.03 11.89 -14.09
N ASP A 226 -21.46 10.69 -13.89
CA ASP A 226 -21.83 9.44 -14.54
C ASP A 226 -21.63 9.42 -16.07
N GLU A 227 -20.85 10.36 -16.62
CA GLU A 227 -20.56 10.39 -18.05
C GLU A 227 -19.48 9.35 -18.41
N PRO A 228 -19.69 8.54 -19.47
CA PRO A 228 -18.73 7.52 -19.89
C PRO A 228 -17.38 8.12 -20.30
N LEU A 229 -16.30 7.56 -19.76
CA LEU A 229 -14.94 7.94 -20.07
C LEU A 229 -14.22 6.86 -20.88
N THR A 230 -13.41 7.27 -21.84
CA THR A 230 -12.52 6.38 -22.61
C THR A 230 -11.06 6.72 -22.37
N LEU A 231 -10.22 5.69 -22.36
CA LEU A 231 -8.77 5.78 -22.26
C LEU A 231 -8.13 5.37 -23.58
N THR A 232 -6.98 5.96 -23.87
CA THR A 232 -6.14 5.76 -25.04
C THR A 232 -4.81 5.13 -24.63
N GLU A 233 -4.13 4.47 -25.56
CA GLU A 233 -2.86 3.77 -25.29
C GLU A 233 -1.73 4.69 -24.80
N THR A 234 -1.81 5.99 -25.10
CA THR A 234 -0.83 6.99 -24.66
C THR A 234 -1.13 7.57 -23.28
N ASP A 235 -2.31 7.31 -22.72
CA ASP A 235 -2.68 7.87 -21.43
C ASP A 235 -1.85 7.29 -20.28
N ARG A 236 -1.68 8.12 -19.27
CA ARG A 236 -1.17 7.71 -17.96
C ARG A 236 -2.27 7.87 -16.93
N ILE A 237 -2.28 6.96 -15.97
CA ILE A 237 -3.28 6.94 -14.91
C ILE A 237 -2.57 6.97 -13.56
N SER A 238 -3.06 7.79 -12.63
CA SER A 238 -2.67 7.72 -11.21
C SER A 238 -3.93 7.65 -10.34
N LEU A 239 -3.73 7.49 -9.04
CA LEU A 239 -4.81 7.78 -8.10
C LEU A 239 -5.07 9.29 -8.07
N TRP A 240 -6.34 9.67 -8.01
CA TRP A 240 -6.77 11.05 -7.86
C TRP A 240 -6.50 11.54 -6.44
N HIS A 241 -6.01 12.77 -6.32
CA HIS A 241 -5.70 13.41 -5.05
C HIS A 241 -6.28 14.83 -5.02
N PRO A 242 -6.99 15.24 -3.96
CA PRO A 242 -7.75 16.50 -3.94
C PRO A 242 -6.85 17.75 -4.00
N VAL A 243 -5.58 17.66 -3.59
CA VAL A 243 -4.59 18.77 -3.76
C VAL A 243 -4.47 19.26 -5.22
N ASN A 244 -4.79 18.40 -6.20
CA ASN A 244 -4.72 18.69 -7.63
C ASN A 244 -6.08 19.04 -8.24
N ALA A 245 -7.14 19.04 -7.45
CA ALA A 245 -8.53 19.22 -7.89
C ALA A 245 -9.11 20.54 -7.39
N GLU A 246 -10.09 21.05 -8.14
CA GLU A 246 -10.88 22.21 -7.72
C GLU A 246 -11.95 21.80 -6.70
N SER A 247 -12.47 22.77 -5.94
CA SER A 247 -13.44 22.48 -4.87
C SER A 247 -14.74 21.84 -5.39
N GLU A 248 -15.17 22.20 -6.60
CA GLU A 248 -16.36 21.62 -7.25
C GLU A 248 -16.16 20.13 -7.57
N GLU A 249 -14.99 19.75 -8.11
CA GLU A 249 -14.66 18.36 -8.40
C GLU A 249 -14.56 17.51 -7.12
N ILE A 250 -13.99 18.08 -6.04
CA ILE A 250 -13.92 17.42 -4.73
C ILE A 250 -15.34 17.14 -4.19
N GLU A 251 -16.25 18.10 -4.29
CA GLU A 251 -17.64 17.91 -3.86
C GLU A 251 -18.38 16.93 -4.76
N GLY A 252 -18.20 16.99 -6.08
CA GLY A 252 -18.76 16.03 -7.03
C GLY A 252 -18.40 14.60 -6.67
N TRP A 253 -17.11 14.33 -6.41
CA TRP A 253 -16.69 13.00 -5.95
C TRP A 253 -17.21 12.63 -4.57
N ARG A 254 -17.35 13.59 -3.65
CA ARG A 254 -17.94 13.36 -2.32
C ARG A 254 -19.38 12.87 -2.46
N THR A 255 -20.19 13.59 -3.24
CA THR A 255 -21.59 13.23 -3.52
C THR A 255 -21.67 11.89 -4.25
N HIS A 256 -20.90 11.70 -5.32
CA HIS A 256 -20.89 10.47 -6.10
C HIS A 256 -20.60 9.23 -5.24
N LEU A 257 -19.55 9.26 -4.41
CA LEU A 257 -19.23 8.11 -3.54
C LEU A 257 -20.33 7.83 -2.50
N GLN A 258 -21.00 8.88 -2.01
CA GLN A 258 -22.10 8.74 -1.07
C GLN A 258 -23.35 8.14 -1.73
N ASP A 259 -23.72 8.61 -2.92
CA ASP A 259 -24.93 8.18 -3.64
C ASP A 259 -24.86 6.70 -4.05
N TYR A 260 -23.67 6.25 -4.45
CA TYR A 260 -23.41 4.85 -4.79
C TYR A 260 -23.05 3.97 -3.57
N GLU A 261 -23.13 4.51 -2.35
CA GLU A 261 -22.73 3.85 -1.08
C GLU A 261 -21.35 3.16 -1.16
N ILE A 262 -20.44 3.75 -1.94
CA ILE A 262 -19.11 3.18 -2.16
C ILE A 262 -18.32 3.31 -0.86
N LYS A 263 -17.85 2.18 -0.34
CA LYS A 263 -16.90 2.16 0.77
C LYS A 263 -15.50 2.30 0.22
N PRO A 264 -14.85 3.48 0.34
CA PRO A 264 -13.54 3.67 -0.24
C PRO A 264 -12.52 2.76 0.43
N LEU A 265 -11.63 2.18 -0.38
CA LEU A 265 -10.54 1.34 0.13
C LEU A 265 -9.53 2.16 0.94
N LEU A 266 -9.35 3.41 0.56
CA LEU A 266 -8.52 4.40 1.22
C LEU A 266 -9.17 5.78 1.06
N GLU A 267 -8.98 6.64 2.06
CA GLU A 267 -9.51 8.00 2.03
C GLU A 267 -8.85 8.81 0.89
N GLN A 268 -9.64 9.41 0.00
CA GLN A 268 -9.14 10.27 -1.09
C GLN A 268 -9.72 11.68 -0.98
N VAL A 269 -11.04 11.82 -0.88
CA VAL A 269 -11.75 13.11 -0.93
C VAL A 269 -11.35 14.05 0.21
N ASN A 270 -11.15 13.53 1.42
CA ASN A 270 -10.78 14.35 2.58
C ASN A 270 -9.27 14.31 2.90
N GLN A 271 -8.43 13.94 1.92
CA GLN A 271 -6.98 14.05 2.09
C GLN A 271 -6.56 15.53 2.23
N PRO A 272 -5.49 15.81 2.99
CA PRO A 272 -4.98 17.17 3.14
C PRO A 272 -4.65 17.82 1.79
N CYS A 273 -4.99 19.10 1.65
CA CYS A 273 -4.75 19.89 0.44
C CYS A 273 -3.81 21.08 0.67
N LEU A 274 -3.10 21.10 1.81
CA LEU A 274 -2.13 22.15 2.13
C LEU A 274 -1.01 22.21 1.09
N ARG A 275 -0.59 23.43 0.76
CA ARG A 275 0.51 23.69 -0.17
C ARG A 275 1.68 24.36 0.54
N ALA A 276 2.89 24.01 0.14
CA ALA A 276 4.09 24.71 0.58
C ALA A 276 4.11 26.13 0.01
N SER A 277 4.61 27.08 0.80
CA SER A 277 4.87 28.45 0.33
C SER A 277 6.05 28.47 -0.66
N ALA A 278 6.18 29.55 -1.43
CA ALA A 278 7.31 29.71 -2.36
C ALA A 278 8.67 29.62 -1.66
N GLU A 279 8.79 30.20 -0.46
CA GLU A 279 10.00 30.16 0.36
C GLU A 279 10.34 28.72 0.82
N GLU A 280 9.34 27.94 1.24
CA GLU A 280 9.53 26.54 1.65
C GLU A 280 9.92 25.66 0.46
N ILE A 281 9.35 25.93 -0.72
CA ILE A 281 9.68 25.22 -1.96
C ILE A 281 11.15 25.43 -2.32
N GLU A 282 11.61 26.68 -2.29
CA GLU A 282 13.00 27.03 -2.57
C GLU A 282 13.96 26.46 -1.52
N ALA A 283 13.57 26.49 -0.24
CA ALA A 283 14.40 26.01 0.85
C ALA A 283 14.48 24.47 0.98
N GLY A 284 13.52 23.72 0.42
CA GLY A 284 13.47 22.25 0.58
C GLY A 284 12.99 21.81 1.98
N VAL A 285 12.34 22.71 2.72
CA VAL A 285 12.00 22.52 4.14
C VAL A 285 10.60 23.04 4.42
N LEU A 286 9.78 22.24 5.10
CA LEU A 286 8.45 22.65 5.55
C LEU A 286 8.53 23.19 6.97
N LYS A 287 8.19 24.47 7.12
CA LYS A 287 8.32 25.24 8.36
C LYS A 287 6.99 25.69 8.96
N GLN A 288 5.88 25.53 8.23
CA GLN A 288 4.52 25.97 8.62
C GLN A 288 4.10 25.59 10.06
N PHE A 289 4.68 24.53 10.65
CA PHE A 289 4.37 24.08 12.02
C PHE A 289 5.61 23.81 12.87
N SER A 290 6.76 24.36 12.48
CA SER A 290 8.02 24.17 13.20
C SER A 290 7.99 24.82 14.58
N GLY A 291 8.69 24.20 15.53
CA GLY A 291 8.77 24.68 16.91
C GLY A 291 7.49 24.44 17.72
N CYS A 292 6.57 23.60 17.23
CA CYS A 292 5.36 23.32 17.99
C CYS A 292 5.64 22.37 19.16
N ASN A 293 5.24 22.80 20.37
CA ASN A 293 5.28 21.96 21.55
C ASN A 293 4.02 21.10 21.62
N VAL A 294 4.21 19.78 21.68
CA VAL A 294 3.15 18.77 21.79
C VAL A 294 3.50 17.78 22.88
N GLU A 295 2.50 17.21 23.53
CA GLU A 295 2.74 16.14 24.51
C GLU A 295 3.53 14.99 23.86
N GLN A 296 4.61 14.53 24.51
CA GLN A 296 5.52 13.53 23.96
C GLN A 296 4.79 12.24 23.53
N PHE A 297 3.80 11.78 24.31
CA PHE A 297 3.00 10.61 23.99
C PHE A 297 2.17 10.78 22.71
N ILE A 298 1.64 11.99 22.49
CA ILE A 298 0.88 12.33 21.29
C ILE A 298 1.81 12.32 20.09
N ALA A 299 2.93 13.05 20.16
CA ALA A 299 3.93 13.13 19.10
C ALA A 299 4.41 11.74 18.66
N LYS A 300 4.90 10.94 19.62
CA LYS A 300 5.38 9.58 19.38
C LYS A 300 4.33 8.70 18.71
N ARG A 301 3.10 8.67 19.26
CA ARG A 301 2.02 7.84 18.73
C ARG A 301 1.65 8.23 17.30
N PHE A 302 1.57 9.53 17.00
CA PHE A 302 1.21 10.00 15.66
C PHE A 302 2.31 9.71 14.65
N LEU A 303 3.57 10.04 14.97
CA LEU A 303 4.71 9.75 14.11
C LEU A 303 4.82 8.25 13.81
N GLU A 304 4.74 7.39 14.83
CA GLU A 304 4.73 5.93 14.66
C GLU A 304 3.53 5.47 13.82
N SER A 305 2.33 6.05 14.02
CA SER A 305 1.14 5.71 13.22
C SER A 305 1.29 6.08 11.74
N TRP A 306 2.10 7.09 11.44
CA TRP A 306 2.45 7.51 10.08
C TRP A 306 3.72 6.83 9.56
N ASN A 307 4.18 5.76 10.22
CA ASN A 307 5.36 4.98 9.84
C ASN A 307 6.68 5.76 9.89
N TYR A 308 6.74 6.81 10.71
CA TYR A 308 8.00 7.40 11.12
C TYR A 308 8.62 6.55 12.24
N GLU A 309 9.94 6.41 12.19
CA GLU A 309 10.73 5.69 13.18
C GLU A 309 11.86 6.56 13.71
N ILE A 310 12.34 6.25 14.90
CA ILE A 310 13.48 6.93 15.50
C ILE A 310 14.72 6.63 14.67
N TYR A 311 15.39 7.67 14.16
CA TYR A 311 16.66 7.53 13.45
C TYR A 311 17.85 8.06 14.23
N ASP A 312 17.59 8.94 15.20
CA ASP A 312 18.59 9.52 16.08
C ASP A 312 18.08 9.54 17.52
N GLN A 313 18.80 8.86 18.40
CA GLN A 313 18.53 8.78 19.83
C GLN A 313 19.80 8.47 20.61
N ASP A 314 19.84 8.91 21.85
CA ASP A 314 20.76 8.40 22.86
C ASP A 314 20.01 7.58 23.93
N GLY A 315 20.67 7.29 25.05
CA GLY A 315 20.07 6.49 26.12
C GLY A 315 18.87 7.14 26.82
N SER A 316 18.73 8.46 26.76
CA SER A 316 17.66 9.20 27.45
C SER A 316 16.80 10.07 26.53
N HIS A 317 17.27 10.46 25.35
CA HIS A 317 16.61 11.39 24.44
C HIS A 317 16.45 10.82 23.03
N VAL A 318 15.40 11.27 22.37
CA VAL A 318 15.15 11.03 20.95
C VAL A 318 15.31 12.36 20.22
N PHE A 319 16.24 12.42 19.26
CA PHE A 319 16.59 13.64 18.53
C PHE A 319 15.87 13.76 17.19
N GLY A 320 15.31 12.67 16.67
CA GLY A 320 14.47 12.77 15.49
C GLY A 320 13.86 11.48 14.99
N TYR A 321 12.88 11.67 14.14
CA TYR A 321 12.18 10.62 13.42
C TYR A 321 12.38 10.72 11.91
N GLN A 322 12.34 9.58 11.22
CA GLN A 322 12.40 9.52 9.76
C GLN A 322 11.32 8.59 9.21
N ARG A 323 10.87 8.86 7.99
CA ARG A 323 10.05 7.96 7.18
C ARG A 323 10.64 7.83 5.79
N GLN A 324 10.78 6.60 5.30
CA GLN A 324 11.22 6.33 3.93
C GLN A 324 10.03 6.20 2.97
N PHE A 325 10.21 6.69 1.75
CA PHE A 325 9.30 6.56 0.60
C PHE A 325 10.04 5.88 -0.56
N PRO A 326 10.11 4.53 -0.57
CA PRO A 326 10.91 3.79 -1.55
C PRO A 326 10.50 4.03 -3.01
N LEU A 327 9.22 4.31 -3.28
CA LEU A 327 8.72 4.61 -4.63
C LEU A 327 9.40 5.83 -5.26
N LEU A 328 9.83 6.79 -4.43
CA LEU A 328 10.49 8.03 -4.84
C LEU A 328 12.00 8.02 -4.53
N GLY A 329 12.49 7.05 -3.77
CA GLY A 329 13.87 7.06 -3.24
C GLY A 329 14.13 8.21 -2.25
N VAL A 330 13.07 8.76 -1.64
CA VAL A 330 13.13 9.91 -0.73
C VAL A 330 12.81 9.47 0.70
N SER A 331 13.40 10.14 1.68
CA SER A 331 13.04 10.04 3.09
C SER A 331 12.70 11.41 3.65
N VAL A 332 11.71 11.46 4.53
CA VAL A 332 11.36 12.66 5.29
C VAL A 332 11.93 12.51 6.70
N LYS A 333 12.66 13.51 7.17
CA LYS A 333 13.16 13.59 8.54
C LYS A 333 12.44 14.72 9.27
N VAL A 334 12.18 14.49 10.54
CA VAL A 334 11.68 15.50 11.47
C VAL A 334 12.55 15.45 12.72
N GLU A 335 13.15 16.59 13.05
CA GLU A 335 13.91 16.74 14.28
C GLU A 335 12.97 16.96 15.47
N THR A 336 13.39 16.50 16.64
CA THR A 336 12.62 16.66 17.87
C THR A 336 13.50 17.22 18.98
N GLY A 337 13.02 18.26 19.64
CA GLY A 337 13.62 18.84 20.84
C GLY A 337 12.92 18.35 22.11
N ASP A 338 13.67 18.22 23.20
CA ASP A 338 13.15 17.90 24.54
C ASP A 338 12.28 16.63 24.61
N MET A 339 12.61 15.61 23.80
CA MET A 339 11.87 14.37 23.76
C MET A 339 12.59 13.24 24.48
N ASP A 340 12.01 12.77 25.58
CA ASP A 340 12.55 11.64 26.35
C ASP A 340 12.24 10.29 25.69
N ALA A 341 13.21 9.40 25.71
CA ALA A 341 13.04 8.02 25.22
C ALA A 341 11.98 7.22 25.99
N TYR A 342 11.80 7.55 27.28
CA TYR A 342 10.89 6.85 28.20
C TYR A 342 9.50 7.48 28.32
N SER A 343 9.30 8.70 27.78
CA SER A 343 8.06 9.47 27.76
C SER A 343 7.40 9.64 29.14
N TRP A 344 7.57 10.80 29.78
CA TRP A 344 6.95 11.11 31.07
C TRP A 344 5.58 11.76 30.90
N GLN A 345 4.64 11.49 31.81
CA GLN A 345 3.30 12.08 31.76
C GLN A 345 3.37 13.60 31.90
N GLY A 346 2.77 14.33 30.95
CA GLY A 346 2.81 15.79 30.90
C GLY A 346 4.10 16.38 30.30
N ALA A 347 5.07 15.56 29.88
CA ALA A 347 6.24 16.05 29.17
C ALA A 347 5.86 16.46 27.74
N THR A 348 6.44 17.56 27.29
CA THR A 348 6.29 18.09 25.93
C THR A 348 7.55 17.86 25.12
N ALA A 349 7.39 17.63 23.82
CA ALA A 349 8.47 17.67 22.84
C ALA A 349 8.22 18.81 21.85
N THR A 350 9.31 19.45 21.42
CA THR A 350 9.29 20.37 20.29
C THR A 350 9.40 19.57 19.00
N ILE A 351 8.45 19.75 18.07
CA ILE A 351 8.56 19.20 16.72
C ILE A 351 9.20 20.24 15.81
N GLY A 352 10.32 19.87 15.19
CA GLY A 352 11.07 20.71 14.28
C GLY A 352 10.56 20.68 12.84
N ASP A 353 11.44 21.08 11.93
CA ASP A 353 11.18 21.14 10.50
C ASP A 353 11.02 19.74 9.89
N PHE A 354 10.19 19.63 8.85
CA PHE A 354 10.16 18.44 8.00
C PHE A 354 11.07 18.66 6.79
N GLU A 355 12.10 17.82 6.68
CA GLU A 355 13.14 17.92 5.67
C GLU A 355 13.18 16.68 4.78
N PHE A 356 13.38 16.87 3.48
CA PHE A 356 13.38 15.80 2.49
C PHE A 356 14.78 15.48 2.03
N TYR A 357 15.11 14.19 2.00
CA TYR A 357 16.43 13.68 1.63
C TYR A 357 16.31 12.58 0.59
N ARG A 358 17.19 12.59 -0.41
CA ARG A 358 17.35 11.46 -1.34
C ARG A 358 18.58 10.65 -0.92
N ALA A 359 18.46 9.34 -0.95
CA ALA A 359 19.58 8.44 -0.67
C ALA A 359 20.19 7.94 -1.98
N GLU A 360 21.33 8.54 -2.36
CA GLU A 360 22.10 8.14 -3.55
C GLU A 360 23.50 7.69 -3.11
N GLU A 361 23.87 6.45 -3.40
CA GLU A 361 25.23 5.92 -3.18
C GLU A 361 25.83 6.16 -1.78
N GLY A 362 24.99 6.16 -0.74
CA GLY A 362 25.42 6.39 0.65
C GLY A 362 25.59 7.87 1.03
N ARG A 363 25.26 8.81 0.13
CA ARG A 363 25.12 10.24 0.42
C ARG A 363 23.65 10.59 0.57
N HIS A 364 23.35 11.42 1.55
CA HIS A 364 22.04 12.03 1.75
C HIS A 364 22.11 13.48 1.28
N SER A 365 21.38 13.81 0.23
CA SER A 365 21.25 15.20 -0.26
C SER A 365 19.85 15.71 0.01
N LYS A 366 19.72 16.98 0.40
CA LYS A 366 18.43 17.65 0.53
C LYS A 366 17.74 17.72 -0.85
N VAL A 367 16.43 17.52 -0.86
CA VAL A 367 15.59 17.54 -2.07
C VAL A 367 14.80 18.84 -2.11
N VAL A 368 14.78 19.49 -3.28
CA VAL A 368 13.94 20.67 -3.52
C VAL A 368 12.49 20.22 -3.62
N LEU A 369 11.56 20.91 -2.95
CA LEU A 369 10.17 20.44 -2.88
C LEU A 369 9.47 20.43 -4.25
N SER A 370 9.91 21.28 -5.20
CA SER A 370 9.35 21.31 -6.56
C SER A 370 9.57 20.02 -7.36
N GLU A 371 10.53 19.17 -6.95
CA GLU A 371 10.74 17.84 -7.55
C GLU A 371 9.81 16.76 -6.96
N LEU A 372 9.08 17.08 -5.89
CA LEU A 372 8.25 16.13 -5.17
C LEU A 372 6.78 16.23 -5.62
N PRO A 373 6.04 15.11 -5.59
CA PRO A 373 4.60 15.14 -5.82
C PRO A 373 3.89 16.07 -4.84
N ALA A 374 2.97 16.89 -5.35
CA ALA A 374 2.13 17.76 -4.50
C ALA A 374 1.36 16.97 -3.43
N SER A 375 0.95 15.73 -3.75
CA SER A 375 0.32 14.79 -2.82
C SER A 375 1.21 14.44 -1.62
N LEU A 376 2.52 14.27 -1.83
CA LEU A 376 3.46 13.98 -0.75
C LEU A 376 3.61 15.19 0.16
N ILE A 377 3.81 16.38 -0.43
CA ILE A 377 3.94 17.63 0.32
C ILE A 377 2.68 17.89 1.15
N ALA A 378 1.50 17.78 0.54
CA ALA A 378 0.23 17.99 1.22
C ALA A 378 0.02 16.97 2.35
N THR A 379 0.40 15.71 2.13
CA THR A 379 0.34 14.67 3.17
C THR A 379 1.22 15.05 4.37
N VAL A 380 2.47 15.45 4.15
CA VAL A 380 3.39 15.82 5.24
C VAL A 380 2.93 17.09 5.96
N LEU A 381 2.45 18.09 5.23
CA LEU A 381 1.87 19.30 5.82
C LEU A 381 0.61 18.99 6.65
N GLY A 382 -0.28 18.12 6.16
CA GLY A 382 -1.46 17.70 6.91
C GLY A 382 -1.12 16.93 8.18
N GLN A 383 -0.06 16.12 8.16
CA GLN A 383 0.48 15.45 9.35
C GLN A 383 1.00 16.48 10.36
N ALA A 384 1.77 17.47 9.90
CA ALA A 384 2.28 18.55 10.74
C ALA A 384 1.14 19.39 11.36
N GLN A 385 0.12 19.72 10.56
CA GLN A 385 -1.10 20.39 11.04
C GLN A 385 -1.82 19.58 12.11
N ALA A 386 -2.00 18.26 11.89
CA ALA A 386 -2.69 17.40 12.84
C ALA A 386 -1.97 17.32 14.21
N LEU A 387 -0.63 17.36 14.22
CA LEU A 387 0.14 17.49 15.46
C LEU A 387 -0.14 18.82 16.14
N TRP A 388 -0.14 19.92 15.38
CA TRP A 388 -0.40 21.27 15.89
C TRP A 388 -1.83 21.45 16.46
N GLU A 389 -2.86 20.91 15.81
CA GLU A 389 -4.25 21.01 16.31
C GLU A 389 -4.47 20.24 17.61
N LYS A 390 -3.71 19.17 17.85
CA LYS A 390 -3.79 18.40 19.11
C LYS A 390 -3.21 19.17 20.29
N ARG A 391 -2.24 20.06 20.05
CA ARG A 391 -1.78 21.03 21.06
C ARG A 391 -2.92 21.93 21.53
N GLN A 392 -3.64 22.56 20.59
CA GLN A 392 -4.70 23.52 20.96
C GLN A 392 -5.83 22.88 21.75
N ASN A 393 -6.22 21.65 21.41
CA ASN A 393 -7.24 20.92 22.15
C ASN A 393 -6.79 20.57 23.58
N ALA A 394 -5.49 20.27 23.78
CA ALA A 394 -4.94 20.05 25.13
C ALA A 394 -4.92 21.35 25.95
N GLU A 395 -4.57 22.48 25.34
CA GLU A 395 -4.59 23.81 25.97
C GLU A 395 -6.02 24.30 26.29
N ALA A 396 -7.03 23.94 25.49
CA ALA A 396 -8.42 24.36 25.68
C ALA A 396 -9.19 23.51 26.73
N THR A 397 -8.67 22.34 27.08
CA THR A 397 -9.29 21.41 28.06
C THR A 397 -8.59 21.45 29.43
N ALA A 398 -7.44 22.12 29.51
CA ALA A 398 -6.71 22.40 30.74
C ALA A 398 -7.15 23.76 31.32
#